data_AF-A0AAV5DST3-F1
#
_entry.id   AF-A0AAV5DST3-F1
#
_cell.length_a   1.000
_cell.length_b   1.000
_cell.length_c   1.000
_cell.angle_alpha   90.00
_cell.angle_beta   90.00
_cell.angle_gamma   90.00
#
_symmetry.space_group_name_H-M   'P 1'
#
loop_
_entity.id
_entity.type
_entity.pdbx_description
1 polymer ?
#
loop_
_entity_poly.entity_id
_entity_poly.type
_entity_poly.pdbx_seq_one_letter_code
_entity_poly.pdbx_strand_id
1 'polypeptide(L)' 'MSSEEAKKKIKEDKPEVDVQVVPADAFVTMDFNAGRVRVFVDSNDKVARAPRMG' A
#
# COMPACT_ATOMS: atom_id res chain seq x y z
N MET A 1 -6.31 -3.17 -10.59
CA MET A 1 -5.31 -3.89 -9.78
C MET A 1 -5.88 -4.03 -8.39
N SER A 2 -5.99 -5.27 -7.90
CA SER A 2 -6.50 -5.53 -6.55
C SER A 2 -5.42 -5.25 -5.49
N SER A 3 -5.86 -5.15 -4.23
CA SER A 3 -4.98 -5.04 -3.07
C SER A 3 -3.95 -6.18 -3.01
N GLU A 4 -4.37 -7.40 -3.30
CA GLU A 4 -3.52 -8.60 -3.32
C GLU A 4 -2.49 -8.57 -4.44
N GLU A 5 -2.91 -8.21 -5.67
CA GLU A 5 -2.00 -8.07 -6.81
C GLU A 5 -0.93 -7.01 -6.54
N ALA A 6 -1.33 -5.87 -5.97
CA ALA A 6 -0.40 -4.81 -5.61
C ALA A 6 0.59 -5.27 -4.54
N LYS A 7 0.10 -5.96 -3.50
CA LYS A 7 0.95 -6.51 -2.44
C LYS A 7 1.97 -7.52 -2.98
N LYS A 8 1.55 -8.38 -3.91
CA LYS A 8 2.43 -9.35 -4.57
C LYS A 8 3.53 -8.65 -5.36
N LYS A 9 3.18 -7.70 -6.22
CA LYS A 9 4.17 -6.94 -7.02
C LYS A 9 5.16 -6.17 -6.15
N ILE A 10 4.68 -5.49 -5.11
CA ILE A 10 5.56 -4.72 -4.21
C ILE A 10 6.54 -5.67 -3.49
N LYS A 11 6.08 -6.83 -3.04
CA LYS A 11 6.96 -7.84 -2.43
C LYS A 11 7.94 -8.48 -3.41
N GLU A 12 7.56 -8.64 -4.68
CA GLU A 12 8.45 -9.11 -5.74
C GLU A 12 9.55 -8.08 -6.03
N ASP A 13 9.20 -6.78 -6.10
CA ASP A 13 10.16 -5.70 -6.34
C ASP A 13 11.06 -5.43 -5.11
N LYS A 14 10.48 -5.46 -3.91
CA LYS A 14 11.17 -5.22 -2.63
C LYS A 14 10.58 -6.12 -1.53
N PRO A 15 11.20 -7.28 -1.26
CA PRO A 15 10.69 -8.20 -0.24
C PRO A 15 10.86 -7.67 1.19
N GLU A 16 11.74 -6.69 1.39
CA GLU A 16 12.08 -6.11 2.70
C GLU A 16 11.09 -5.04 3.18
N VAL A 17 10.21 -4.52 2.31
CA VAL A 17 9.25 -3.48 2.71
C VAL A 17 7.98 -4.08 3.30
N ASP A 18 7.48 -3.44 4.36
CA ASP A 18 6.17 -3.74 4.94
C ASP A 18 5.05 -3.14 4.08
N VAL A 19 4.18 -4.00 3.58
CA VAL A 19 3.05 -3.60 2.72
C VAL A 19 1.78 -3.55 3.55
N GLN A 20 1.31 -2.33 3.79
CA GLN A 20 0.10 -2.06 4.56
C GLN A 20 -1.05 -1.72 3.62
N VAL A 21 -2.11 -2.52 3.66
CA VAL A 21 -3.36 -2.24 2.94
C VAL A 21 -4.23 -1.39 3.84
N VAL A 22 -4.65 -0.22 3.35
CA VAL A 22 -5.37 0.77 4.11
C VAL A 22 -6.55 1.28 3.28
N PRO A 23 -7.74 1.51 3.86
CA PRO A 23 -8.83 2.15 3.15
C PRO A 23 -8.44 3.55 2.65
N ALA A 24 -8.92 3.95 1.48
CA ALA A 24 -8.61 5.24 0.86
C ALA A 24 -8.96 6.45 1.76
N ASP A 25 -10.00 6.30 2.58
CA ASP A 25 -10.50 7.35 3.47
C ASP A 25 -9.96 7.25 4.91
N ALA A 26 -9.06 6.31 5.19
CA ALA A 26 -8.52 6.14 6.54
C ALA A 26 -7.45 7.20 6.84
N PHE A 27 -7.53 7.77 8.05
CA PHE A 27 -6.48 8.63 8.57
C PHE A 27 -5.25 7.80 8.93
N VAL A 28 -4.11 8.14 8.34
CA VAL A 28 -2.81 7.51 8.63
C VAL A 28 -1.88 8.52 9.29
N THR A 29 -0.88 7.99 10.01
CA THR A 29 0.19 8.79 10.58
C THR A 29 1.02 9.45 9.48
N MET A 30 1.39 10.72 9.67
CA MET A 30 2.22 11.48 8.71
C MET A 30 3.72 11.22 8.85
N ASP A 31 4.11 10.14 9.55
CA ASP A 31 5.49 9.70 9.66
C ASP A 31 5.97 9.12 8.32
N PHE A 32 7.22 9.44 7.95
CA PHE A 32 7.87 8.84 6.81
C PHE A 32 8.66 7.60 7.26
N ASN A 33 8.29 6.44 6.74
CA ASN A 33 8.99 5.19 6.95
C ASN A 33 9.40 4.60 5.59
N ALA A 34 10.70 4.65 5.29
CA ALA A 34 11.26 4.13 4.05
C ALA A 34 11.09 2.59 3.89
N GLY A 35 10.88 1.88 4.99
CA GLY A 35 10.61 0.45 5.01
C GLY A 35 9.12 0.10 4.87
N ARG A 36 8.24 1.07 4.60
CA ARG A 36 6.79 0.86 4.51
C ARG A 36 6.25 1.36 3.18
N VAL A 37 5.30 0.60 2.62
CA VAL A 37 4.49 1.00 1.47
C VAL A 37 3.01 0.87 1.84
N ARG A 38 2.30 1.99 1.80
CA ARG A 38 0.84 2.01 2.00
C ARG A 38 0.13 1.85 0.66
N VAL A 39 -0.74 0.85 0.59
CA VAL A 39 -1.62 0.58 -0.54
C VAL A 39 -3.02 1.04 -0.14
N PHE A 40 -3.47 2.15 -0.74
CA PHE A 40 -4.81 2.69 -0.49
C PHE A 40 -5.83 1.98 -1.37
N VAL A 41 -6.84 1.36 -0.76
CA VAL A 41 -7.89 0.60 -1.45
C VAL A 41 -9.26 1.26 -1.30
N ASP A 42 -10.07 1.19 -2.35
CA ASP A 42 -11.47 1.62 -2.32
C ASP A 42 -12.37 0.54 -1.69
N SER A 43 -13.68 0.84 -1.62
CA SER A 43 -14.71 -0.09 -1.12
C SER A 43 -14.91 -1.35 -1.99
N ASN A 44 -14.27 -1.43 -3.16
CA ASN A 44 -14.31 -2.57 -4.08
C ASN A 44 -12.96 -3.32 -4.12
N ASP A 45 -12.11 -3.15 -3.12
CA ASP A 45 -10.76 -3.72 -3.03
C ASP A 45 -9.80 -3.35 -4.18
N LYS A 46 -10.09 -2.26 -4.89
CA LYS A 46 -9.23 -1.74 -5.95
C LYS A 46 -8.29 -0.69 -5.38
N VAL A 47 -7.04 -0.73 -5.86
CA VAL A 47 -6.06 0.29 -5.52
C VAL A 47 -6.54 1.65 -6.03
N ALA A 48 -6.89 2.53 -5.10
CA ALA A 48 -7.43 3.87 -5.37
C ALA A 48 -6.31 4.88 -5.67
N ARG A 49 -5.10 4.67 -5.15
CA ARG A 49 -3.94 5.55 -5.34
C ARG A 49 -2.67 4.75 -5.58
N ALA A 50 -1.76 5.29 -6.39
CA ALA A 50 -0.48 4.65 -6.63
C ALA A 50 0.31 4.50 -5.31
N PRO A 51 0.73 3.28 -4.92
CA PRO A 51 1.49 3.06 -3.71
C PRO A 51 2.87 3.73 -3.80
N ARG A 52 3.30 4.33 -2.70
CA ARG A 52 4.60 5.01 -2.57
C ARG A 52 5.27 4.58 -1.27
N MET A 53 6.61 4.62 -1.25
CA MET A 53 7.37 4.42 -0.01
C MET A 53 7.13 5.61 0.94
N GLY A 54 6.83 5.31 2.20
CA GLY A 54 6.49 6.31 3.22
C GLY A 54 5.55 5.81 4.31
#